data_AF-A0A7S0RX37-F1
#
_entry.id   AF-A0A7S0RX37-F1
#
_cell.length_a   1.000
_cell.length_b   1.000
_cell.length_c   1.000
_cell.angle_alpha   90.00
_cell.angle_beta   90.00
_cell.angle_gamma   90.00
#
_symmetry.space_group_name_H-M   'P 1'
#
loop_
_entity.id
_entity.type
_entity.pdbx_description
1 polymer ?
#
loop_
_entity_poly.entity_id
_entity_poly.type
_entity_poly.pdbx_seq_one_letter_code
_entity_poly.pdbx_strand_id
1 'polypeptide(L)'
;VAPPARCHQLVVMLETEETISMEHRSRPGASSSSAGVIRKLHGEHQEMTADLVTSHFIFSIPTSATPSFKTPMVSLRWVLRFELTVAKSIEGSKSSAPQLQQLSWALPVLVQAPAM
;
A
#
# COMPACT_ATOMS: atom_id res chain seq x y z
N VAL A 1 -22.30 18.18 -6.22
CA VAL A 1 -21.08 17.47 -5.79
C VAL A 1 -21.51 16.46 -4.75
N ALA A 2 -21.20 15.16 -4.92
CA ALA A 2 -21.55 14.15 -3.92
C ALA A 2 -20.79 14.41 -2.60
N PRO A 3 -21.38 14.13 -1.42
CA PRO A 3 -20.70 14.29 -0.15
C PRO A 3 -19.45 13.37 -0.10
N PRO A 4 -18.36 13.81 0.57
CA PRO A 4 -17.17 12.97 0.71
C PRO A 4 -17.51 11.69 1.47
N ALA A 5 -16.94 10.56 1.03
CA ALA A 5 -17.14 9.28 1.69
C ALA A 5 -16.53 9.30 3.11
N ARG A 6 -17.27 8.80 4.09
CA ARG A 6 -16.80 8.68 5.48
C ARG A 6 -15.81 7.54 5.59
N CYS A 7 -14.60 7.84 6.04
CA CYS A 7 -13.60 6.84 6.38
C CYS A 7 -13.80 6.41 7.83
N HIS A 8 -13.82 5.09 8.06
CA HIS A 8 -13.93 4.48 9.38
C HIS A 8 -12.58 4.02 9.93
N GLN A 9 -11.71 3.53 9.04
CA GLN A 9 -10.41 3.00 9.39
C GLN A 9 -9.41 3.28 8.28
N LEU A 10 -8.21 3.67 8.70
CA LEU A 10 -7.03 3.86 7.87
C LEU A 10 -5.96 2.88 8.32
N VAL A 11 -5.43 2.10 7.39
CA VAL A 11 -4.21 1.31 7.57
C VAL A 11 -3.18 1.79 6.58
N VAL A 12 -1.97 2.12 7.05
CA VAL A 12 -0.83 2.52 6.24
C VAL A 12 0.32 1.55 6.50
N MET A 13 0.91 1.02 5.44
CA MET A 13 2.01 0.07 5.52
C MET A 13 3.21 0.60 4.71
N LEU A 14 4.38 0.64 5.33
CA LEU A 14 5.64 0.89 4.64
C LEU A 14 6.24 -0.46 4.20
N GLU A 15 6.36 -0.67 2.91
CA GLU A 15 6.84 -1.93 2.32
C GLU A 15 7.97 -1.71 1.33
N THR A 16 8.78 -2.74 1.12
CA THR A 16 9.59 -2.90 -0.10
C THR A 16 8.96 -3.94 -1.00
N GLU A 17 8.84 -3.61 -2.28
CA GLU A 17 8.44 -4.52 -3.35
C GLU A 17 9.67 -4.86 -4.19
N GLU A 18 10.08 -6.13 -4.13
CA GLU A 18 11.09 -6.71 -5.01
C GLU A 18 10.39 -7.41 -6.18
N THR A 19 10.77 -7.09 -7.41
CA THR A 19 10.21 -7.71 -8.62
C THR A 19 11.31 -8.36 -9.43
N ILE A 20 11.15 -9.66 -9.69
CA ILE A 20 12.02 -10.46 -10.55
C ILE A 20 11.48 -10.46 -11.98
N SER A 21 12.34 -10.11 -12.94
CA SER A 21 12.04 -10.11 -14.37
C SER A 21 11.60 -11.49 -14.85
N MET A 22 10.64 -11.52 -15.78
CA MET A 22 9.99 -12.77 -16.22
C MET A 22 11.00 -13.81 -16.73
N GLU A 23 12.02 -13.37 -17.46
CA GLU A 23 13.07 -14.21 -18.05
C GLU A 23 13.93 -14.95 -17.01
N HIS A 24 13.92 -14.49 -15.77
CA HIS A 24 14.71 -15.04 -14.67
C HIS A 24 13.86 -15.75 -13.60
N ARG A 25 12.54 -15.94 -13.85
CA ARG A 25 11.66 -16.64 -12.89
C ARG A 25 11.88 -18.15 -12.97
N SER A 26 12.06 -18.78 -11.83
CA SER A 26 12.31 -20.22 -11.70
C SER A 26 11.11 -21.13 -11.99
N ARG A 27 9.88 -20.58 -12.09
CA ARG A 27 8.66 -21.35 -12.38
C ARG A 27 8.18 -21.12 -13.82
N PRO A 28 8.33 -22.12 -14.72
CA PRO A 28 7.67 -22.11 -16.03
C PRO A 28 6.15 -22.14 -15.80
N GLY A 29 5.41 -21.19 -16.38
CA GLY A 29 3.94 -21.17 -16.33
C GLY A 29 3.31 -20.25 -15.28
N ALA A 30 4.09 -19.49 -14.52
CA ALA A 30 3.55 -18.42 -13.67
C ALA A 30 3.22 -17.18 -14.51
N SER A 31 2.17 -17.29 -15.34
CA SER A 31 1.65 -16.23 -16.21
C SER A 31 0.95 -15.09 -15.46
N SER A 32 0.86 -15.17 -14.13
CA SER A 32 0.33 -14.09 -13.30
C SER A 32 1.28 -12.90 -13.30
N SER A 33 0.75 -11.71 -13.54
CA SER A 33 1.48 -10.44 -13.41
C SER A 33 2.06 -10.22 -12.01
N SER A 34 1.52 -10.91 -10.98
CA SER A 34 2.01 -10.90 -9.59
C SER A 34 3.07 -11.96 -9.28
N ALA A 35 3.27 -12.96 -10.15
CA ALA A 35 4.29 -13.98 -9.93
C ALA A 35 5.67 -13.31 -9.94
N GLY A 36 6.44 -13.42 -8.86
CA GLY A 36 7.76 -12.79 -8.76
C GLY A 36 7.78 -11.39 -8.15
N VAL A 37 6.68 -10.91 -7.56
CA VAL A 37 6.69 -9.76 -6.65
C VAL A 37 6.78 -10.25 -5.21
N ILE A 38 7.87 -9.94 -4.52
CA ILE A 38 8.10 -10.23 -3.11
C ILE A 38 7.90 -8.93 -2.32
N ARG A 39 7.10 -8.98 -1.26
CA ARG A 39 6.83 -7.84 -0.37
C ARG A 39 7.46 -8.08 0.99
N LYS A 40 8.04 -7.02 1.56
CA LYS A 40 8.51 -7.01 2.95
C LYS A 40 7.95 -5.78 3.65
N LEU A 41 7.23 -6.01 4.74
CA LEU A 41 6.70 -4.97 5.62
C LEU A 41 7.81 -4.47 6.55
N HIS A 42 7.96 -3.14 6.62
CA HIS A 42 8.91 -2.46 7.51
C HIS A 42 8.22 -1.71 8.64
N GLY A 43 6.95 -1.34 8.46
CA GLY A 43 6.15 -0.70 9.49
C GLY A 43 4.69 -0.61 9.09
N GLU A 44 3.82 -0.57 10.10
CA GLU A 44 2.38 -0.47 9.92
C GLU A 44 1.80 0.54 10.92
N HIS A 45 0.87 1.35 10.44
CA HIS A 45 0.11 2.30 11.23
C HIS A 45 -1.38 2.02 11.00
N GLN A 46 -2.13 1.86 12.10
CA GLN A 46 -3.59 1.65 12.06
C GLN A 46 -4.28 2.74 12.88
N GLU A 47 -5.31 3.35 12.30
CA GLU A 47 -6.10 4.38 12.95
C GLU A 47 -7.60 4.16 12.68
N MET A 48 -8.40 4.22 13.73
CA MET A 48 -9.86 4.37 13.60
C MET A 48 -10.15 5.85 13.40
N THR A 49 -10.46 6.22 12.16
CA THR A 49 -10.52 7.62 11.75
C THR A 49 -11.77 8.33 12.27
N ALA A 50 -12.85 7.63 12.60
CA ALA A 50 -14.07 8.21 13.17
C ALA A 50 -14.53 9.49 12.43
N ASP A 51 -14.55 9.44 11.09
CA ASP A 51 -14.89 10.56 10.19
C ASP A 51 -13.89 11.75 10.17
N LEU A 52 -12.67 11.58 10.70
CA LEU A 52 -11.60 12.56 10.56
C LEU A 52 -11.28 12.83 9.08
N VAL A 53 -11.11 14.12 8.77
CA VAL A 53 -10.77 14.59 7.43
C VAL A 53 -9.27 14.39 7.14
N THR A 54 -8.44 14.43 8.17
CA THR A 54 -6.97 14.37 8.07
C THR A 54 -6.40 13.43 9.13
N SER A 55 -5.39 12.66 8.73
CA SER A 55 -4.62 11.75 9.59
C SER A 55 -3.12 12.00 9.37
N HIS A 56 -2.31 11.71 10.40
CA HIS A 56 -0.87 11.82 10.37
C HIS A 56 -0.22 10.53 10.87
N PHE A 57 0.81 10.08 10.16
CA PHE A 57 1.61 8.91 10.54
C PHE A 57 3.09 9.19 10.28
N ILE A 58 3.96 8.44 10.97
CA ILE A 58 5.41 8.55 10.83
C ILE A 58 5.99 7.14 10.75
N PHE A 59 6.84 6.90 9.76
CA PHE A 59 7.67 5.71 9.68
C PHE A 59 9.14 6.07 9.72
N SER A 60 9.94 5.24 10.37
CA SER A 60 11.40 5.36 10.38
C SER A 60 12.00 4.36 9.39
N ILE A 61 12.86 4.84 8.50
CA ILE A 61 13.62 3.98 7.58
C ILE A 61 15.00 3.73 8.22
N PRO A 62 15.37 2.47 8.50
CA PRO A 62 16.68 2.16 9.06
C PRO A 62 17.82 2.64 8.15
N THR A 63 18.94 3.07 8.73
CA THR A 63 20.15 3.45 7.94
C THR A 63 20.75 2.27 7.16
N SER A 64 20.49 1.04 7.61
CA SER A 64 20.87 -0.20 6.93
C SER A 64 19.87 -0.63 5.84
N ALA A 65 18.80 0.14 5.62
CA ALA A 65 17.77 -0.25 4.68
C ALA A 65 18.25 -0.10 3.23
N THR A 66 17.92 -1.09 2.40
CA THR A 66 18.32 -1.10 0.99
C THR A 66 17.62 0.03 0.23
N PRO A 67 18.33 0.94 -0.45
CA PRO A 67 17.70 1.98 -1.27
C PRO A 67 16.98 1.37 -2.48
N SER A 68 16.10 2.14 -3.11
CA SER A 68 15.47 1.71 -4.35
C SER A 68 16.51 1.50 -5.45
N PHE A 69 16.44 0.40 -6.18
CA PHE A 69 17.33 0.12 -7.31
C PHE A 69 16.62 -0.66 -8.41
N LYS A 70 17.18 -0.62 -9.63
CA LYS A 70 16.67 -1.37 -10.77
C LYS A 70 17.82 -1.94 -11.58
N THR A 71 17.75 -3.24 -11.83
CA THR A 71 18.64 -3.98 -12.75
C THR A 71 17.79 -4.70 -13.80
N PRO A 72 18.39 -5.27 -14.86
CA PRO A 72 17.65 -6.11 -15.80
C PRO A 72 16.98 -7.32 -15.14
N MET A 73 17.59 -7.92 -14.11
CA MET A 73 17.07 -9.14 -13.47
C MET A 73 16.07 -8.86 -12.35
N VAL A 74 16.35 -7.87 -11.52
CA VAL A 74 15.57 -7.58 -10.30
C VAL A 74 15.48 -6.08 -10.05
N SER A 75 14.35 -5.65 -9.52
CA SER A 75 14.13 -4.29 -9.04
C SER A 75 13.60 -4.32 -7.61
N LEU A 76 14.01 -3.35 -6.80
CA LEU A 76 13.49 -3.13 -5.46
C LEU A 76 13.01 -1.68 -5.37
N ARG A 77 11.77 -1.49 -4.93
CA ARG A 77 11.19 -0.16 -4.68
C ARG A 77 10.51 -0.09 -3.33
N TRP A 78 10.52 1.08 -2.73
CA TRP A 78 9.74 1.36 -1.53
C TRP A 78 8.34 1.84 -1.89
N VAL A 79 7.36 1.43 -1.08
CA VAL A 79 5.95 1.70 -1.31
C VAL A 79 5.24 1.96 0.02
N LEU A 80 4.43 3.01 0.06
CA LEU A 80 3.41 3.17 1.08
C LEU A 80 2.11 2.59 0.57
N ARG A 81 1.63 1.51 1.17
CA ARG A 81 0.32 0.93 0.88
C ARG A 81 -0.69 1.52 1.85
N PHE A 82 -1.84 1.91 1.33
CA PHE A 82 -2.94 2.44 2.10
C PHE A 82 -4.15 1.53 1.90
N GLU A 83 -4.83 1.23 2.99
CA GLU A 83 -6.10 0.53 2.99
C GLU A 83 -7.11 1.32 3.82
N LEU A 84 -8.16 1.79 3.16
CA LEU A 84 -9.19 2.62 3.76
C LEU A 84 -10.51 1.86 3.76
N THR A 85 -11.09 1.73 4.94
CA THR A 85 -12.45 1.23 5.09
C THR A 85 -13.39 2.43 5.09
N VAL A 86 -14.25 2.55 4.08
CA VAL A 86 -15.19 3.67 3.92
C VAL A 86 -16.64 3.19 3.93
N ALA A 87 -17.56 4.01 4.42
CA ALA A 87 -18.99 3.76 4.25
C ALA A 87 -19.39 3.99 2.79
N LYS A 88 -20.06 3.01 2.20
CA LYS A 88 -20.70 3.15 0.90
C LYS A 88 -22.01 3.91 1.07
N SER A 89 -22.10 5.10 0.48
CA SER A 89 -23.38 5.79 0.37
C SER A 89 -24.27 5.04 -0.63
N ILE A 90 -25.32 4.38 -0.15
CA ILE A 90 -26.32 3.74 -1.00
C ILE A 90 -27.57 4.60 -0.94
N GLU A 91 -27.84 5.35 -2.01
CA GLU A 91 -29.14 6.01 -2.13
C GLU A 91 -30.24 4.93 -2.25
N GLY A 92 -31.15 4.90 -1.26
CA GLY A 92 -32.34 4.04 -1.30
C GLY A 92 -32.24 2.67 -0.62
N SER A 93 -31.19 2.35 0.15
CA SER A 93 -31.18 1.08 0.91
C SER A 93 -32.03 1.18 2.18
N LYS A 94 -32.87 0.17 2.40
CA LYS A 94 -33.64 -0.06 3.66
C LYS A 94 -32.82 -0.85 4.70
N SER A 95 -31.52 -1.03 4.48
CA SER A 95 -30.66 -1.80 5.38
C SER A 95 -30.24 -0.96 6.58
N SER A 96 -30.40 -1.46 7.79
CA SER A 96 -30.10 -0.76 9.04
C SER A 96 -28.60 -0.60 9.33
N ALA A 97 -27.73 -1.37 8.67
CA ALA A 97 -26.28 -1.33 8.87
C ALA A 97 -25.55 -0.65 7.68
N PRO A 98 -24.52 0.18 7.93
CA PRO A 98 -23.72 0.78 6.87
C PRO A 98 -22.94 -0.30 6.10
N GLN A 99 -23.05 -0.31 4.78
CA GLN A 99 -22.21 -1.17 3.94
C GLN A 99 -20.80 -0.58 3.88
N LEU A 100 -19.80 -1.33 4.34
CA LEU A 100 -18.40 -0.92 4.28
C LEU A 100 -17.76 -1.38 2.96
N GLN A 101 -16.88 -0.55 2.41
CA GLN A 101 -16.04 -0.85 1.25
C GLN A 101 -14.58 -0.59 1.61
N GLN A 102 -13.70 -1.50 1.21
CA GLN A 102 -12.26 -1.31 1.35
C GLN A 102 -11.69 -0.75 0.05
N LEU A 103 -10.94 0.34 0.16
CA LEU A 103 -10.19 0.97 -0.92
C LEU A 103 -8.71 0.71 -0.65
N SER A 104 -7.97 0.24 -1.65
CA SER A 104 -6.53 0.05 -1.52
C SER A 104 -5.79 0.79 -2.62
N TRP A 105 -4.69 1.44 -2.26
CA TRP A 105 -3.75 2.00 -3.22
C TRP A 105 -2.33 1.92 -2.69
N ALA A 106 -1.38 2.14 -3.59
CA ALA A 106 0.05 2.04 -3.28
C ALA A 106 0.78 3.23 -3.88
N LEU A 107 1.49 3.99 -3.05
CA LEU A 107 2.28 5.15 -3.43
C LEU A 107 3.76 4.77 -3.42
N PRO A 108 4.46 4.79 -4.58
CA PRO A 108 5.90 4.62 -4.60
C PRO A 108 6.57 5.77 -3.83
N VAL A 109 7.55 5.42 -2.98
CA VAL A 109 8.38 6.39 -2.26
C VAL A 109 9.83 6.23 -2.68
N LEU A 110 10.52 7.36 -2.85
CA LEU A 110 11.94 7.36 -3.16
C LEU A 110 12.74 7.35 -1.86
N VAL A 111 13.45 6.25 -1.61
CA VAL A 111 14.40 6.12 -0.51
C VAL A 111 15.80 6.19 -1.09
N GLN A 112 16.56 7.19 -0.67
CA GLN A 112 17.94 7.42 -1.06
C GLN A 112 18.88 7.09 0.09
N ALA A 113 20.12 6.74 -0.24
CA ALA A 113 21.18 6.63 0.75
C ALA A 113 21.42 8.01 1.42
N PRO A 114 21.83 8.04 2.70
CA PRO A 114 22.28 9.27 3.33
C PRO A 114 23.36 9.96 2.49
N ALA A 115 23.29 11.29 2.34
CA ALA A 115 24.37 12.05 1.75
C ALA A 115 25.62 11.92 2.63
N MET A 116 26.77 11.63 2.01
CA MET A 116 28.09 11.64 2.67
C MET A 116 28.63 13.06 2.78
#